data_AF-A0A8C0IZ06-F1
#
_entry.id   AF-A0A8C0IZ06-F1
#
_cell.length_a   1.000
_cell.length_b   1.000
_cell.length_c   1.000
_cell.angle_alpha   90.00
_cell.angle_beta   90.00
_cell.angle_gamma   90.00
#
_symmetry.space_group_name_H-M   'P 1'
#
loop_
_entity.id
_entity.type
_entity.pdbx_description
1 polymer ?
#
loop_
_entity_poly.entity_id
_entity_poly.type
_entity_poly.pdbx_seq_one_letter_code
_entity_poly.pdbx_strand_id
1 'polypeptide(L)'
;NENQRSIEEICICCGSFQIHTQHPLFHGGICTPCTENFLETFFLYDEDGFPAFCTICCSGKTLLMCDDPTCNRCYCLECLDVLVSPGTAEKIKAMNTWLCFMCLPLSSNGLLKRKKRWRAKLKCFYDQESNHLEIYQPLSPWDRKPINVLSLFDNITTGKSMSLLFVPFVFDVTFPFPFSSSLSPLAWYFYQYHRILQYGKPLESSQRPFFWMFVDNLVLEKEDRETASRFFKVHIKSSPSPDCLFFTSCLLSV
;
A
#
# COMPACT_ATOMS: atom_id res chain seq x y z
N ASN A 1 42.54 -9.57 -0.75
CA ASN A 1 42.02 -8.65 0.28
C ASN A 1 40.81 -7.91 -0.27
N GLU A 2 39.70 -8.62 -0.46
CA GLU A 2 38.42 -7.93 -0.63
C GLU A 2 37.94 -7.55 0.78
N ASN A 3 37.66 -6.27 1.00
CA ASN A 3 37.12 -5.79 2.28
C ASN A 3 35.84 -6.58 2.58
N GLN A 4 35.91 -7.58 3.46
CA GLN A 4 34.75 -8.34 3.94
C GLN A 4 33.85 -7.40 4.75
N ARG A 5 32.94 -6.72 4.05
CA ARG A 5 31.89 -5.90 4.65
C ARG A 5 30.60 -6.70 4.67
N SER A 6 29.85 -6.57 5.76
CA SER A 6 28.53 -7.18 5.82
C SER A 6 27.57 -6.44 4.90
N ILE A 7 26.68 -7.17 4.22
CA ILE A 7 25.62 -6.55 3.40
C ILE A 7 24.69 -5.66 4.25
N GLU A 8 24.61 -5.93 5.56
CA GLU A 8 23.81 -5.17 6.52
C GLU A 8 24.39 -3.76 6.82
N GLU A 9 25.65 -3.51 6.42
CA GLU A 9 26.37 -2.24 6.58
C GLU A 9 26.34 -1.39 5.29
N ILE A 10 25.63 -1.85 4.25
CA ILE A 10 25.52 -1.17 2.96
C ILE A 10 24.05 -1.02 2.60
N CYS A 11 23.66 0.15 2.09
CA CYS A 11 22.32 0.40 1.61
C CYS A 11 22.12 -0.40 0.32
N ILE A 12 21.30 -1.45 0.35
CA ILE A 12 21.08 -2.28 -0.85
C ILE A 12 20.25 -1.58 -1.94
N CYS A 13 19.67 -0.41 -1.62
CA CYS A 13 18.91 0.39 -2.58
C CYS A 13 19.82 1.29 -3.44
N CYS A 14 20.88 1.86 -2.86
CA CYS A 14 21.72 2.88 -3.53
C CYS A 14 23.23 2.74 -3.34
N GLY A 15 23.70 1.80 -2.50
CA GLY A 15 25.12 1.57 -2.24
C GLY A 15 25.76 2.46 -1.16
N SER A 16 25.00 3.35 -0.51
CA SER A 16 25.51 4.19 0.59
C SER A 16 25.97 3.36 1.79
N PHE A 17 27.01 3.83 2.49
CA PHE A 17 27.49 3.25 3.75
C PHE A 17 26.85 3.89 5.00
N GLN A 18 26.05 4.95 4.83
CA GLN A 18 25.35 5.62 5.93
C GLN A 18 24.00 4.93 6.15
N ILE A 19 23.98 3.92 7.01
CA ILE A 19 22.79 3.09 7.27
C ILE A 19 21.95 3.70 8.37
N HIS A 20 20.65 3.82 8.11
CA HIS A 20 19.65 4.25 9.09
C HIS A 20 19.06 3.05 9.83
N THR A 21 18.60 2.06 9.07
CA THR A 21 17.96 0.85 9.58
C THR A 21 18.17 -0.31 8.59
N GLN A 22 17.44 -1.40 8.77
CA GLN A 22 17.55 -2.60 7.94
C GLN A 22 16.40 -2.70 6.92
N HIS A 23 16.72 -3.06 5.68
CA HIS A 23 15.73 -3.15 4.60
C HIS A 23 14.60 -4.15 4.96
N PRO A 24 13.30 -3.81 4.80
CA PRO A 24 12.22 -4.63 5.35
C PRO A 24 12.09 -6.03 4.71
N LEU A 25 12.34 -6.13 3.40
CA LEU A 25 12.13 -7.37 2.61
C LEU A 25 13.34 -8.30 2.51
N PHE A 26 14.54 -7.75 2.31
CA PHE A 26 15.78 -8.48 2.07
C PHE A 26 16.82 -8.19 3.15
N HIS A 27 17.83 -9.04 3.29
CA HIS A 27 18.97 -8.76 4.17
C HIS A 27 19.83 -7.68 3.54
N GLY A 28 20.17 -6.65 4.32
CA GLY A 28 20.83 -5.44 3.85
C GLY A 28 20.40 -4.21 4.61
N GLY A 29 21.29 -3.21 4.68
CA GLY A 29 20.98 -1.91 5.25
C GLY A 29 20.09 -1.07 4.32
N ILE A 30 19.48 -0.03 4.86
CA ILE A 30 18.82 1.04 4.11
C ILE A 30 19.19 2.39 4.73
N CYS A 31 19.55 3.37 3.91
CA CYS A 31 19.87 4.73 4.35
C CYS A 31 18.59 5.57 4.53
N THR A 32 18.70 6.74 5.16
CA THR A 32 17.54 7.63 5.42
C THR A 32 16.81 8.04 4.13
N PRO A 33 17.46 8.54 3.06
CA PRO A 33 16.74 8.93 1.83
C PRO A 33 16.02 7.76 1.16
N CYS A 34 16.61 6.56 1.18
CA CYS A 34 15.96 5.37 0.64
C CYS A 34 14.80 4.89 1.53
N THR A 35 14.88 5.13 2.84
CA THR A 35 13.79 4.82 3.79
C THR A 35 12.58 5.71 3.51
N GLU A 36 12.80 7.02 3.39
CA GLU A 36 11.76 7.99 3.03
C GLU A 36 11.12 7.64 1.68
N ASN A 37 11.92 7.42 0.65
CA ASN A 37 11.43 7.01 -0.67
C ASN A 37 10.64 5.69 -0.61
N PHE A 38 11.10 4.71 0.19
CA PHE A 38 10.40 3.45 0.35
C PHE A 38 9.02 3.63 0.99
N LEU A 39 8.93 4.44 2.04
CA LEU A 39 7.66 4.71 2.72
C LEU A 39 6.63 5.36 1.78
N GLU A 40 7.07 6.25 0.90
CA GLU A 40 6.21 6.98 -0.04
C GLU A 40 5.77 6.15 -1.24
N THR A 41 6.67 5.32 -1.80
CA THR A 41 6.47 4.77 -3.16
C THR A 41 6.18 3.27 -3.20
N PHE A 42 6.47 2.51 -2.13
CA PHE A 42 6.40 1.04 -2.17
C PHE A 42 4.99 0.47 -2.46
N PHE A 43 3.94 1.21 -2.10
CA PHE A 43 2.55 0.84 -2.34
C PHE A 43 1.90 1.56 -3.54
N LEU A 44 2.69 2.27 -4.35
CA LEU A 44 2.18 2.98 -5.53
C LEU A 44 2.11 2.06 -6.74
N TYR A 45 0.99 2.13 -7.44
CA TYR A 45 0.73 1.49 -8.71
C TYR A 45 0.53 2.55 -9.79
N ASP A 46 0.81 2.18 -11.02
CA ASP A 46 0.47 2.99 -12.18
C ASP A 46 -1.02 2.85 -12.55
N GLU A 47 -1.45 3.60 -13.55
CA GLU A 47 -2.83 3.62 -14.06
C GLU A 47 -3.28 2.25 -14.61
N ASP A 48 -2.34 1.42 -15.02
CA ASP A 48 -2.60 0.08 -15.54
C ASP A 48 -2.71 -0.97 -14.43
N GLY A 49 -2.56 -0.56 -13.16
CA GLY A 49 -2.60 -1.44 -11.99
C GLY A 49 -1.34 -2.26 -11.79
N PHE A 50 -0.23 -1.89 -12.45
CA PHE A 50 1.07 -2.49 -12.26
C PHE A 50 1.91 -1.71 -11.23
N PRO A 51 2.83 -2.37 -10.52
CA PRO A 51 3.69 -1.67 -9.57
C PRO A 51 4.62 -0.70 -10.29
N ALA A 52 4.55 0.58 -9.92
CA ALA A 52 5.29 1.65 -10.58
C ALA A 52 6.80 1.68 -10.22
N PHE A 53 7.20 0.99 -9.16
CA PHE A 53 8.55 1.09 -8.59
C PHE A 53 9.15 -0.28 -8.25
N CYS A 54 10.48 -0.37 -8.38
CA CYS A 54 11.23 -1.57 -8.02
C CYS A 54 11.00 -1.98 -6.55
N THR A 55 10.72 -3.26 -6.33
CA THR A 55 10.48 -3.85 -4.99
C THR A 55 11.67 -3.69 -4.02
N ILE A 56 12.89 -3.49 -4.54
CA ILE A 56 14.11 -3.35 -3.72
C ILE A 56 14.38 -1.87 -3.47
N CYS A 57 14.73 -1.12 -4.52
CA CYS A 57 15.23 0.25 -4.38
C CYS A 57 14.17 1.33 -4.52
N CYS A 58 12.94 0.97 -4.89
CA CYS A 58 11.84 1.89 -5.16
C CYS A 58 12.17 2.95 -6.21
N SER A 59 12.97 2.58 -7.23
CA SER A 59 13.21 3.41 -8.41
C SER A 59 12.23 3.05 -9.53
N GLY A 60 11.76 4.07 -10.28
CA GLY A 60 10.90 3.92 -11.46
C GLY A 60 11.69 3.77 -12.76
N LYS A 61 12.83 3.07 -12.73
CA LYS A 61 13.64 2.75 -13.94
C LYS A 61 12.97 1.62 -14.73
N THR A 62 13.62 1.06 -15.75
CA THR A 62 13.11 -0.13 -16.45
C THR A 62 12.91 -1.31 -15.49
N LEU A 63 11.69 -1.84 -15.45
CA LEU A 63 11.27 -2.90 -14.52
C LEU A 63 11.03 -4.22 -15.25
N LEU A 64 11.29 -5.32 -14.56
CA LEU A 64 10.87 -6.68 -14.93
C LEU A 64 9.83 -7.15 -13.92
N MET A 65 8.69 -7.63 -14.40
CA MET A 65 7.55 -8.04 -13.60
C MET A 65 7.56 -9.55 -13.36
N CYS A 66 7.03 -9.98 -12.22
CA CYS A 66 6.82 -11.40 -11.91
C CYS A 66 5.66 -11.96 -12.74
N ASP A 67 5.81 -13.16 -13.30
CA ASP A 67 4.74 -13.81 -14.08
C ASP A 67 3.73 -14.59 -13.23
N ASP A 68 3.81 -14.47 -11.90
CA ASP A 68 2.84 -15.11 -11.01
C ASP A 68 1.58 -14.22 -10.99
N PRO A 69 0.39 -14.73 -11.39
CA PRO A 69 -0.82 -13.91 -11.47
C PRO A 69 -1.29 -13.34 -10.12
N THR A 70 -0.77 -13.84 -9.01
CA THR A 70 -1.08 -13.35 -7.66
C THR A 70 0.00 -12.42 -7.10
N CYS A 71 1.04 -12.12 -7.88
CA CYS A 71 2.18 -11.34 -7.46
C CYS A 71 2.36 -10.06 -8.26
N ASN A 72 2.11 -8.93 -7.60
CA ASN A 72 2.34 -7.61 -8.18
C ASN A 72 3.73 -7.11 -7.74
N ARG A 73 4.81 -7.77 -8.18
CA ARG A 73 6.18 -7.36 -7.85
C ARG A 73 7.03 -7.23 -9.08
N CYS A 74 7.82 -6.16 -9.10
CA CYS A 74 8.75 -5.88 -10.16
C CYS A 74 10.12 -5.45 -9.61
N TYR A 75 11.14 -5.57 -10.45
CA TYR A 75 12.54 -5.35 -10.10
C TYR A 75 13.24 -4.59 -11.21
N CYS A 76 14.04 -3.57 -10.87
CA CYS A 76 14.84 -2.87 -11.88
C CYS A 76 16.06 -3.70 -12.28
N LEU A 77 16.51 -3.50 -13.53
CA LEU A 77 17.64 -4.26 -14.11
C LEU A 77 18.91 -4.13 -13.28
N GLU A 78 19.20 -2.92 -12.80
CA GLU A 78 20.38 -2.63 -11.98
C GLU A 78 20.41 -3.44 -10.67
N CYS A 79 19.29 -3.52 -9.95
CA CYS A 79 19.23 -4.32 -8.73
C CYS A 79 19.46 -5.80 -9.00
N LEU A 80 18.95 -6.33 -10.12
CA LEU A 80 19.15 -7.72 -10.50
C LEU A 80 20.62 -8.02 -10.78
N ASP A 81 21.27 -7.16 -11.56
CA ASP A 81 22.65 -7.36 -11.96
C ASP A 81 23.65 -7.13 -10.82
N VAL A 82 23.37 -6.18 -9.92
CA VAL A 82 24.24 -5.86 -8.78
C VAL A 82 24.05 -6.86 -7.63
N LEU A 83 22.82 -7.20 -7.26
CA LEU A 83 22.55 -7.97 -6.04
C LEU A 83 22.46 -9.49 -6.29
N VAL A 84 22.16 -9.93 -7.50
CA VAL A 84 22.07 -11.36 -7.82
C VAL A 84 23.34 -11.82 -8.54
N SER A 85 23.51 -11.39 -9.79
CA SER A 85 24.75 -11.60 -10.55
C SER A 85 24.72 -10.76 -11.84
N PRO A 86 25.86 -10.30 -12.36
CA PRO A 86 25.89 -9.58 -13.63
C PRO A 86 25.24 -10.39 -14.78
N GLY A 87 24.37 -9.75 -15.56
CA GLY A 87 23.63 -10.37 -16.66
C GLY A 87 22.40 -11.18 -16.24
N THR A 88 21.95 -11.06 -14.99
CA THR A 88 20.69 -11.67 -14.51
C THR A 88 19.49 -11.04 -15.19
N ALA A 89 19.50 -9.73 -15.41
CA ALA A 89 18.44 -9.02 -16.10
C ALA A 89 18.18 -9.58 -17.50
N GLU A 90 19.24 -9.75 -18.31
CA GLU A 90 19.13 -10.30 -19.67
C GLU A 90 18.70 -11.77 -19.68
N LYS A 91 19.18 -12.57 -18.71
CA LYS A 91 18.71 -13.94 -18.54
C LYS A 91 17.21 -14.00 -18.28
N ILE A 92 16.69 -13.13 -17.40
CA ILE A 92 15.27 -13.09 -17.09
C ILE A 92 14.45 -12.62 -18.30
N LYS A 93 14.91 -11.61 -19.03
CA LYS A 93 14.25 -11.15 -20.27
C LYS A 93 14.14 -12.25 -21.33
N ALA A 94 15.11 -13.15 -21.39
CA ALA A 94 15.12 -14.28 -22.31
C ALA A 94 14.27 -15.48 -21.84
N MET A 95 13.74 -15.46 -20.62
CA MET A 95 12.86 -16.51 -20.11
C MET A 95 11.42 -16.27 -20.59
N ASN A 96 10.73 -17.36 -20.92
CA ASN A 96 9.29 -17.32 -21.22
C ASN A 96 8.43 -17.15 -19.95
N THR A 97 8.96 -17.56 -18.79
CA THR A 97 8.26 -17.48 -17.52
C THR A 97 9.27 -17.30 -16.39
N TRP A 98 9.10 -16.26 -15.60
CA TRP A 98 9.94 -15.91 -14.47
C TRP A 98 9.11 -15.64 -13.22
N LEU A 99 9.47 -16.35 -12.14
CA LEU A 99 8.94 -16.10 -10.80
C LEU A 99 9.96 -15.32 -9.99
N CYS A 100 9.52 -14.23 -9.36
CA CYS A 100 10.42 -13.38 -8.59
C CYS A 100 10.95 -14.04 -7.31
N PHE A 101 11.98 -13.44 -6.72
CA PHE A 101 12.64 -13.92 -5.50
C PHE A 101 11.74 -13.96 -4.25
N MET A 102 10.55 -13.33 -4.32
CA MET A 102 9.55 -13.39 -3.26
C MET A 102 8.57 -14.54 -3.44
N CYS A 103 8.39 -15.04 -4.67
CA CYS A 103 7.55 -16.20 -4.99
C CYS A 103 8.33 -17.51 -4.96
N LEU A 104 9.61 -17.49 -5.36
CA LEU A 104 10.45 -18.67 -5.36
C LEU A 104 10.63 -19.26 -3.94
N PRO A 105 10.75 -20.60 -3.82
CA PRO A 105 11.02 -21.26 -2.56
C PRO A 105 12.43 -20.94 -2.05
N LEU A 106 13.39 -20.79 -2.97
CA LEU A 106 14.76 -20.40 -2.70
C LEU A 106 14.81 -18.99 -2.09
N SER A 107 15.32 -18.91 -0.85
CA SER A 107 15.40 -17.65 -0.12
C SER A 107 16.66 -16.83 -0.41
N SER A 108 17.61 -17.35 -1.19
CA SER A 108 18.89 -16.69 -1.46
C SER A 108 19.24 -16.85 -2.93
N ASN A 109 19.55 -15.74 -3.60
CA ASN A 109 19.95 -15.69 -5.00
C ASN A 109 21.09 -14.66 -5.13
N GLY A 110 22.32 -15.14 -5.32
CA GLY A 110 23.50 -14.26 -5.19
C GLY A 110 23.61 -13.66 -3.79
N LEU A 111 23.79 -12.34 -3.72
CA LEU A 111 23.80 -11.57 -2.46
C LEU A 111 22.39 -11.27 -1.96
N LEU A 112 21.38 -11.34 -2.83
CA LEU A 112 19.99 -11.06 -2.49
C LEU A 112 19.37 -12.19 -1.67
N LYS A 113 19.15 -11.95 -0.38
CA LYS A 113 18.56 -12.92 0.55
C LYS A 113 17.25 -12.41 1.13
N ARG A 114 16.14 -13.11 0.86
CA ARG A 114 14.80 -12.82 1.39
C ARG A 114 14.76 -13.02 2.90
N LYS A 115 14.21 -12.05 3.65
CA LYS A 115 14.02 -12.18 5.11
C LYS A 115 12.92 -13.20 5.41
N LYS A 116 13.16 -14.04 6.44
CA LYS A 116 12.10 -14.86 7.04
C LYS A 116 11.02 -13.94 7.62
N ARG A 117 9.75 -14.29 7.42
CA ARG A 117 8.58 -13.51 7.89
C ARG A 117 8.64 -12.03 7.45
N TRP A 118 9.10 -11.76 6.23
CA TRP A 118 9.25 -10.39 5.70
C TRP A 118 7.97 -9.53 5.80
N ARG A 119 6.78 -10.13 5.73
CA ARG A 119 5.48 -9.43 5.87
C ARG A 119 5.35 -8.73 7.23
N ALA A 120 5.66 -9.45 8.32
CA ALA A 120 5.64 -8.91 9.67
C ALA A 120 6.75 -7.85 9.86
N LYS A 121 7.92 -8.08 9.24
CA LYS A 121 9.03 -7.10 9.27
C LYS A 121 8.71 -5.82 8.51
N LEU A 122 8.01 -5.92 7.39
CA LEU A 122 7.53 -4.77 6.62
C LEU A 122 6.50 -3.97 7.43
N LYS A 123 5.56 -4.64 8.11
CA LYS A 123 4.66 -3.95 9.05
C LYS A 123 5.43 -3.22 10.13
N CYS A 124 6.33 -3.92 10.82
CA CYS A 124 7.16 -3.35 11.88
C CYS A 124 7.98 -2.14 11.40
N PHE A 125 8.49 -2.21 10.16
CA PHE A 125 9.24 -1.11 9.54
C PHE A 125 8.35 0.13 9.35
N TYR A 126 7.16 -0.02 8.80
CA TYR A 126 6.23 1.12 8.68
C TYR A 126 5.78 1.65 10.05
N ASP A 127 5.46 0.78 10.99
CA ASP A 127 5.04 1.19 12.34
C ASP A 127 6.15 1.94 13.10
N GLN A 128 7.43 1.67 12.78
CA GLN A 128 8.59 2.34 13.40
C GLN A 128 8.98 3.63 12.68
N GLU A 129 8.99 3.61 11.34
CA GLU A 129 9.56 4.69 10.53
C GLU A 129 8.48 5.70 10.09
N SER A 130 7.21 5.32 10.09
CA SER A 130 6.11 6.22 9.77
C SER A 130 5.52 6.83 11.04
N ASN A 131 5.68 8.14 11.20
CA ASN A 131 5.03 8.90 12.28
C ASN A 131 3.51 9.06 12.08
N HIS A 132 2.96 8.65 10.93
CA HIS A 132 1.62 9.05 10.50
C HIS A 132 0.76 7.92 9.90
N LEU A 133 1.32 6.72 9.65
CA LEU A 133 0.63 5.65 8.93
C LEU A 133 0.78 4.31 9.63
N GLU A 134 -0.33 3.82 10.19
CA GLU A 134 -0.45 2.40 10.52
C GLU A 134 -0.79 1.62 9.25
N ILE A 135 -0.06 0.52 9.01
CA ILE A 135 -0.40 -0.41 7.93
C ILE A 135 -0.81 -1.77 8.51
N TYR A 136 -1.73 -2.43 7.81
CA TYR A 136 -1.98 -3.85 8.06
C TYR A 136 -0.84 -4.69 7.52
N GLN A 137 -0.58 -5.81 8.19
CA GLN A 137 0.40 -6.76 7.68
C GLN A 137 -0.09 -7.30 6.32
N PRO A 138 0.73 -7.24 5.25
CA PRO A 138 0.32 -7.76 3.96
C PRO A 138 0.00 -9.26 4.05
N LEU A 139 -1.11 -9.66 3.45
CA LEU A 139 -1.56 -11.05 3.45
C LEU A 139 -0.69 -11.93 2.52
N SER A 140 -0.70 -13.24 2.75
CA SER A 140 -0.20 -14.18 1.75
C SER A 140 -1.22 -14.34 0.62
N PRO A 141 -0.80 -14.70 -0.62
CA PRO A 141 -1.74 -14.94 -1.71
C PRO A 141 -2.87 -15.90 -1.35
N TRP A 142 -2.57 -16.94 -0.55
CA TRP A 142 -3.51 -17.97 -0.12
C TRP A 142 -4.51 -17.49 0.93
N ASP A 143 -4.16 -16.45 1.69
CA ASP A 143 -5.03 -15.86 2.72
C ASP A 143 -5.93 -14.76 2.15
N ARG A 144 -5.67 -14.31 0.91
CA ARG A 144 -6.46 -13.26 0.27
C ARG A 144 -7.85 -13.78 -0.04
N LYS A 145 -8.85 -13.02 0.39
CA LYS A 145 -10.26 -13.24 0.07
C LYS A 145 -10.75 -12.07 -0.80
N PRO A 146 -11.81 -12.28 -1.61
CA PRO A 146 -12.46 -11.17 -2.30
C PRO A 146 -12.80 -10.04 -1.32
N ILE A 147 -12.52 -8.82 -1.74
CA ILE A 147 -12.88 -7.62 -0.99
C ILE A 147 -14.39 -7.46 -1.06
N ASN A 148 -15.02 -7.19 0.08
CA ASN A 148 -16.42 -6.80 0.12
C ASN A 148 -16.47 -5.28 0.29
N VAL A 149 -17.24 -4.58 -0.52
CA VAL A 149 -17.30 -3.11 -0.50
C VAL A 149 -18.70 -2.69 -0.12
N LEU A 150 -18.81 -1.74 0.81
CA LEU A 150 -20.07 -1.13 1.20
C LEU A 150 -19.99 0.33 0.81
N SER A 151 -20.48 0.64 -0.39
CA SER A 151 -20.62 2.01 -0.85
C SER A 151 -21.87 2.63 -0.22
N LEU A 152 -21.71 3.84 0.33
CA LEU A 152 -22.80 4.61 0.91
C LEU A 152 -23.05 5.84 0.04
N PHE A 153 -24.32 6.11 -0.26
CA PHE A 153 -24.77 7.30 -0.98
C PHE A 153 -24.39 7.39 -2.47
N ASP A 154 -23.73 6.37 -3.03
CA ASP A 154 -23.49 6.26 -4.46
C ASP A 154 -24.55 5.38 -5.15
N ASN A 155 -25.03 5.83 -6.31
CA ASN A 155 -25.87 5.04 -7.21
C ASN A 155 -24.98 4.14 -8.07
N ILE A 156 -24.22 3.23 -7.47
CA ILE A 156 -23.67 2.08 -8.24
C ILE A 156 -24.84 1.13 -8.49
N THR A 157 -25.62 1.42 -9.52
CA THR A 157 -26.44 0.41 -10.21
C THR A 157 -25.50 -0.68 -10.72
N THR A 158 -25.28 -1.71 -9.92
CA THR A 158 -25.43 -3.14 -10.29
C THR A 158 -24.95 -4.06 -9.16
N GLY A 159 -25.91 -4.75 -8.53
CA GLY A 159 -25.66 -6.12 -8.08
C GLY A 159 -25.55 -6.38 -6.58
N LYS A 160 -26.72 -6.55 -5.96
CA LYS A 160 -27.02 -7.44 -4.81
C LYS A 160 -26.69 -6.96 -3.39
N SER A 161 -27.79 -6.56 -2.75
CA SER A 161 -28.36 -7.16 -1.53
C SER A 161 -27.53 -7.07 -0.25
N MET A 162 -27.94 -6.08 0.54
CA MET A 162 -27.99 -6.08 2.01
C MET A 162 -28.04 -7.51 2.57
N SER A 163 -26.87 -7.99 3.02
CA SER A 163 -26.70 -9.24 3.73
C SER A 163 -25.72 -8.94 4.85
N LEU A 164 -26.25 -8.62 6.02
CA LEU A 164 -25.52 -8.41 7.27
C LEU A 164 -24.83 -9.71 7.69
N LEU A 165 -23.64 -10.04 7.18
CA LEU A 165 -22.75 -11.03 7.80
C LEU A 165 -21.26 -10.80 7.43
N PHE A 166 -20.50 -10.31 8.41
CA PHE A 166 -19.10 -10.71 8.72
C PHE A 166 -17.99 -10.59 7.65
N VAL A 167 -17.58 -9.41 7.15
CA VAL A 167 -16.34 -9.35 6.34
C VAL A 167 -15.75 -7.91 6.18
N PRO A 168 -14.45 -7.76 5.84
CA PRO A 168 -13.75 -6.48 5.90
C PRO A 168 -14.16 -5.58 4.75
N PHE A 169 -14.61 -4.37 5.07
CA PHE A 169 -15.12 -3.42 4.09
C PHE A 169 -14.04 -2.42 3.65
N VAL A 170 -14.19 -1.90 2.41
CA VAL A 170 -13.85 -0.53 2.02
C VAL A 170 -15.18 0.23 2.01
N PHE A 171 -15.26 1.31 2.77
CA PHE A 171 -16.37 2.26 2.72
C PHE A 171 -15.97 3.41 1.80
N ASP A 172 -16.86 3.85 0.91
CA ASP A 172 -16.69 5.03 0.04
C ASP A 172 -17.99 5.86 0.06
N VAL A 173 -17.88 7.19 -0.05
CA VAL A 173 -18.98 8.13 -0.24
C VAL A 173 -18.60 9.06 -1.37
N THR A 174 -19.22 8.90 -2.52
CA THR A 174 -19.11 9.86 -3.62
C THR A 174 -20.42 10.61 -3.75
N PHE A 175 -20.38 11.94 -3.62
CA PHE A 175 -21.58 12.77 -3.82
C PHE A 175 -21.83 13.00 -5.31
N PRO A 176 -23.02 12.64 -5.84
CA PRO A 176 -23.40 13.09 -7.18
C PRO A 176 -23.78 14.57 -7.15
N PHE A 177 -23.01 15.41 -7.84
CA PHE A 177 -23.50 16.72 -8.29
C PHE A 177 -24.25 16.55 -9.62
N PRO A 178 -25.38 17.24 -9.89
CA PRO A 178 -26.24 18.03 -9.01
C PRO A 178 -27.63 17.38 -8.86
N PHE A 179 -27.98 16.79 -7.72
CA PHE A 179 -29.38 16.39 -7.48
C PHE A 179 -30.01 17.15 -6.31
N SER A 180 -30.80 18.15 -6.71
CA SER A 180 -32.10 18.56 -6.18
C SER A 180 -32.39 18.27 -4.70
N SER A 181 -32.38 19.35 -3.90
CA SER A 181 -33.27 19.58 -2.75
C SER A 181 -33.71 18.34 -1.96
N SER A 182 -32.86 17.87 -1.05
CA SER A 182 -33.32 17.08 0.10
C SER A 182 -32.90 17.78 1.40
N LEU A 183 -33.82 17.84 2.37
CA LEU A 183 -33.85 18.69 3.57
C LEU A 183 -32.69 18.53 4.59
N SER A 184 -31.61 17.82 4.26
CA SER A 184 -30.54 17.55 5.23
C SER A 184 -29.30 18.43 4.96
N PRO A 185 -28.71 19.07 5.98
CA PRO A 185 -27.42 19.75 5.84
C PRO A 185 -26.37 18.81 5.25
N LEU A 186 -25.45 19.32 4.43
CA LEU A 186 -24.37 18.54 3.81
C LEU A 186 -23.50 17.79 4.85
N ALA A 187 -23.36 18.38 6.04
CA ALA A 187 -22.76 17.74 7.22
C ALA A 187 -23.41 16.41 7.63
N TRP A 188 -24.72 16.23 7.38
CA TRP A 188 -25.47 15.03 7.75
C TRP A 188 -24.84 13.75 7.20
N TYR A 189 -24.33 13.80 5.97
CA TYR A 189 -23.74 12.63 5.30
C TYR A 189 -22.48 12.14 5.99
N PHE A 190 -21.58 13.03 6.44
CA PHE A 190 -20.39 12.59 7.19
C PHE A 190 -20.78 12.04 8.56
N TYR A 191 -21.80 12.60 9.22
CA TYR A 191 -22.31 12.06 10.49
C TYR A 191 -22.91 10.66 10.31
N GLN A 192 -23.69 10.43 9.24
CA GLN A 192 -24.23 9.11 8.94
C GLN A 192 -23.13 8.11 8.59
N TYR A 193 -22.16 8.54 7.77
CA TYR A 193 -21.00 7.73 7.43
C TYR A 193 -20.23 7.33 8.68
N HIS A 194 -19.89 8.28 9.54
CA HIS A 194 -19.19 8.01 10.80
C HIS A 194 -19.99 7.02 11.67
N ARG A 195 -21.32 7.18 11.76
CA ARG A 195 -22.17 6.27 12.52
C ARG A 195 -22.13 4.84 11.96
N ILE A 196 -22.26 4.68 10.65
CA ILE A 196 -22.21 3.36 9.99
C ILE A 196 -20.81 2.74 10.11
N LEU A 197 -19.77 3.56 9.99
CA LEU A 197 -18.38 3.16 10.18
C LEU A 197 -18.16 2.53 11.56
N GLN A 198 -18.75 3.11 12.63
CA GLN A 198 -18.65 2.54 13.98
C GLN A 198 -19.35 1.17 14.09
N TYR A 199 -20.44 0.93 13.35
CA TYR A 199 -21.09 -0.39 13.31
C TYR A 199 -20.30 -1.44 12.52
N GLY A 200 -19.60 -1.00 11.45
CA GLY A 200 -18.80 -1.88 10.60
C GLY A 200 -17.41 -2.18 11.16
N LYS A 201 -16.91 -1.36 12.09
CA LYS A 201 -15.57 -1.51 12.65
C LYS A 201 -15.46 -2.85 13.38
N PRO A 202 -14.47 -3.69 13.03
CA PRO A 202 -14.28 -4.97 13.73
C PRO A 202 -13.87 -4.72 15.19
N LEU A 203 -14.14 -5.71 16.06
CA LEU A 203 -13.68 -5.68 17.45
C LEU A 203 -12.18 -5.39 17.53
N GLU A 204 -11.74 -4.66 18.55
CA GLU A 204 -10.32 -4.28 18.71
C GLU A 204 -9.38 -5.49 18.81
N SER A 205 -9.88 -6.65 19.23
CA SER A 205 -9.12 -7.91 19.25
C SER A 205 -8.96 -8.58 17.88
N SER A 206 -9.64 -8.09 16.84
CA SER A 206 -9.62 -8.65 15.49
C SER A 206 -8.43 -8.14 14.70
N GLN A 207 -7.53 -9.03 14.31
CA GLN A 207 -6.40 -8.76 13.41
C GLN A 207 -6.81 -8.70 11.91
N ARG A 208 -8.10 -8.59 11.63
CA ARG A 208 -8.60 -8.54 10.25
C ARG A 208 -8.33 -7.14 9.66
N PRO A 209 -7.74 -7.04 8.45
CA PRO A 209 -7.63 -5.77 7.75
C PRO A 209 -9.02 -5.15 7.59
N PHE A 210 -9.16 -3.87 7.91
CA PHE A 210 -10.39 -3.11 7.74
C PHE A 210 -10.03 -1.71 7.27
N PHE A 211 -10.60 -1.30 6.15
CA PHE A 211 -10.26 -0.06 5.48
C PHE A 211 -11.50 0.81 5.36
N TRP A 212 -11.34 2.12 5.43
CA TRP A 212 -12.43 3.04 5.16
C TRP A 212 -11.90 4.28 4.49
N MET A 213 -12.70 4.84 3.60
CA MET A 213 -12.41 6.06 2.87
C MET A 213 -13.67 6.94 2.81
N PHE A 214 -13.53 8.21 3.15
CA PHE A 214 -14.58 9.19 2.94
C PHE A 214 -14.09 10.21 1.92
N VAL A 215 -14.86 10.39 0.85
CA VAL A 215 -14.54 11.33 -0.23
C VAL A 215 -15.42 12.56 -0.11
N ASP A 216 -14.78 13.72 -0.09
CA ASP A 216 -15.42 15.01 -0.18
C ASP A 216 -15.14 15.60 -1.56
N ASN A 217 -16.17 15.64 -2.41
CA ASN A 217 -16.13 16.26 -3.74
C ASN A 217 -16.21 17.80 -3.65
N LEU A 218 -15.48 18.38 -2.68
CA LEU A 218 -15.47 19.80 -2.33
C LEU A 218 -16.86 20.37 -1.98
N VAL A 219 -17.73 19.52 -1.43
CA VAL A 219 -19.11 19.89 -1.08
C VAL A 219 -19.18 20.39 0.36
N LEU A 220 -18.30 19.91 1.24
CA LEU A 220 -18.27 20.33 2.64
C LEU A 220 -17.62 21.70 2.80
N GLU A 221 -18.17 22.51 3.71
CA GLU A 221 -17.53 23.76 4.12
C GLU A 221 -16.25 23.51 4.92
N LYS A 222 -15.42 24.55 5.10
CA LYS A 222 -14.15 24.42 5.84
C LYS A 222 -14.39 23.96 7.29
N GLU A 223 -15.41 24.49 7.95
CA GLU A 223 -15.75 24.13 9.34
C GLU A 223 -16.23 22.68 9.44
N ASP A 224 -17.03 22.21 8.47
CA ASP A 224 -17.45 20.82 8.38
C ASP A 224 -16.27 19.88 8.16
N ARG A 225 -15.31 20.26 7.30
CA ARG A 225 -14.07 19.51 7.05
C ARG A 225 -13.19 19.39 8.29
N GLU A 226 -13.04 20.48 9.05
CA GLU A 226 -12.32 20.46 10.33
C GLU A 226 -13.04 19.57 11.37
N THR A 227 -14.36 19.61 11.39
CA THR A 227 -15.17 18.74 12.25
C THR A 227 -15.02 17.27 11.85
N ALA A 228 -15.14 16.94 10.57
CA ALA A 228 -14.95 15.59 10.05
C ALA A 228 -13.55 15.04 10.38
N SER A 229 -12.50 15.86 10.24
CA SER A 229 -11.12 15.51 10.64
C SER A 229 -11.03 15.07 12.10
N ARG A 230 -11.72 15.78 13.00
CA ARG A 230 -11.76 15.42 14.44
C ARG A 230 -12.55 14.13 14.70
N PHE A 231 -13.65 13.91 14.00
CA PHE A 231 -14.47 12.70 14.13
C PHE A 231 -13.72 11.46 13.63
N PHE A 232 -13.08 11.57 12.47
CA PHE A 232 -12.32 10.48 11.87
C PHE A 232 -10.93 10.29 12.48
N LYS A 233 -10.43 11.29 13.22
CA LYS A 233 -9.08 11.33 13.80
C LYS A 233 -7.98 11.18 12.73
N VAL A 234 -8.20 11.73 11.54
CA VAL A 234 -7.22 11.75 10.44
C VAL A 234 -7.21 13.11 9.76
N HIS A 235 -6.03 13.51 9.26
CA HIS A 235 -5.89 14.71 8.45
C HIS A 235 -6.45 14.50 7.04
N ILE A 236 -6.98 15.59 6.47
CA ILE A 236 -7.46 15.64 5.09
C ILE A 236 -6.27 15.42 4.15
N LYS A 237 -6.46 14.58 3.13
CA LYS A 237 -5.49 14.40 2.04
C LYS A 237 -6.06 14.95 0.74
N SER A 238 -5.23 15.69 -0.01
CA SER A 238 -5.52 16.09 -1.39
C SER A 238 -5.28 14.91 -2.32
N SER A 239 -6.17 14.72 -3.30
CA SER A 239 -5.92 13.74 -4.36
C SER A 239 -5.14 14.35 -5.52
N PRO A 240 -4.59 13.52 -6.43
CA PRO A 240 -4.04 13.99 -7.69
C PRO A 240 -5.08 14.68 -8.58
N SER A 241 -6.37 14.34 -8.41
CA SER A 241 -7.46 15.09 -9.03
C SER A 241 -7.75 16.37 -8.24
N PRO A 242 -7.87 17.53 -8.90
CA PRO A 242 -8.07 18.82 -8.23
C PRO A 242 -9.45 18.96 -7.56
N ASP A 243 -10.37 18.04 -7.84
CA ASP A 243 -11.79 18.19 -7.52
C ASP A 243 -12.24 17.41 -6.28
N CYS A 244 -11.33 16.74 -5.56
CA CYS A 244 -11.68 15.86 -4.44
C CYS A 244 -10.67 15.87 -3.29
N LEU A 245 -11.20 15.78 -2.06
CA LEU A 245 -10.46 15.61 -0.81
C LEU A 245 -10.87 14.29 -0.14
N PHE A 246 -9.94 13.63 0.55
CA PHE A 246 -10.17 12.29 1.09
C PHE A 246 -9.73 12.17 2.56
N PHE A 247 -10.47 11.37 3.32
CA PHE A 247 -10.12 10.89 4.66
C PHE A 247 -10.00 9.37 4.62
N THR A 248 -8.94 8.79 5.18
CA THR A 248 -8.73 7.33 5.16
C THR A 248 -7.97 6.85 6.40
N SER A 249 -8.24 5.62 6.86
CA SER A 249 -7.53 5.00 8.00
C SER A 249 -6.11 4.56 7.69
N CYS A 250 -5.82 4.20 6.44
CA CYS A 250 -4.54 3.61 6.04
C CYS A 250 -4.21 4.02 4.60
N LEU A 251 -2.95 3.81 4.18
CA LEU A 251 -2.68 3.61 2.76
C LEU A 251 -3.53 2.41 2.29
N LEU A 252 -4.51 2.67 1.44
CA LEU A 252 -5.21 1.62 0.69
C LEU A 252 -4.15 1.02 -0.23
N SER A 253 -3.62 -0.14 0.18
CA SER A 253 -2.96 -1.04 -0.75
C SER A 253 -4.08 -1.67 -1.57
N VAL A 254 -4.33 -1.11 -2.74
CA VAL A 254 -5.14 -1.76 -3.77
C VAL A 254 -4.34 -2.90 -4.38
#